data_AF-A0A1E5Q6A4-F1
#
_entry.id   AF-A0A1E5Q6A4-F1
#
_cell.length_a   1.000
_cell.length_b   1.000
_cell.length_c   1.000
_cell.angle_alpha   90.00
_cell.angle_beta   90.00
_cell.angle_gamma   90.00
#
_symmetry.space_group_name_H-M   'P 1'
#
loop_
_entity.id
_entity.type
_entity.pdbx_description
1 polymer ?
#
loop_
_entity_poly.entity_id
_entity_poly.type
_entity_poly.pdbx_seq_one_letter_code
_entity_poly.pdbx_strand_id
1 'polypeptide(L)'
;MRNVSYFSGGLVADFAISDVAFDKFLSYLAEAKGIIDGYGESDLIKARTLLDNFMIRAHQDESVDQGPGEVLAACFIWNFFNTNPNPARVIEGDIVLIDLDGTLSTVKYVSAKDVQIPDSHSH
;
A
#
# COMPACT_ATOMS: atom_id res chain seq x y z
N MET A 1 -10.28 -7.58 7.58
CA MET A 1 -8.83 -7.42 7.38
C MET A 1 -8.58 -6.96 5.97
N ARG A 2 -7.85 -5.86 5.79
CA ARG A 2 -7.46 -5.28 4.49
C ARG A 2 -5.97 -5.51 4.30
N ASN A 3 -5.49 -5.60 3.07
CA ASN A 3 -4.07 -5.76 2.79
C ASN A 3 -3.57 -4.82 1.70
N VAL A 4 -2.31 -4.43 1.84
CA VAL A 4 -1.51 -3.83 0.79
C VAL A 4 -0.27 -4.69 0.60
N SER A 5 -0.14 -5.39 -0.52
CA SER A 5 1.07 -6.15 -0.86
C SER A 5 1.97 -5.29 -1.73
N TYR A 6 3.29 -5.31 -1.51
CA TYR A 6 4.22 -4.52 -2.29
C TYR A 6 5.36 -5.38 -2.84
N PHE A 7 5.49 -5.38 -4.17
CA PHE A 7 6.65 -5.89 -4.89
C PHE A 7 7.55 -4.72 -5.29
N SER A 8 8.76 -4.63 -4.73
CA SER A 8 9.72 -3.55 -5.00
C SER A 8 11.12 -4.11 -5.30
N GLY A 9 11.61 -3.97 -6.52
CA GLY A 9 12.99 -4.32 -6.88
C GLY A 9 13.39 -5.78 -6.57
N GLY A 10 12.43 -6.71 -6.61
CA GLY A 10 12.63 -8.13 -6.23
C GLY A 10 12.35 -8.47 -4.76
N LEU A 11 12.01 -7.48 -3.93
CA LEU A 11 11.52 -7.66 -2.56
C LEU A 11 10.00 -7.76 -2.54
N VAL A 12 9.46 -8.48 -1.55
CA VAL A 12 8.02 -8.60 -1.31
C VAL A 12 7.69 -8.46 0.18
N ALA A 13 6.65 -7.69 0.50
CA ALA A 13 6.07 -7.65 1.84
C ALA A 13 4.57 -7.39 1.79
N ASP A 14 3.89 -7.85 2.84
CA ASP A 14 2.47 -7.62 3.09
C ASP A 14 2.27 -6.65 4.24
N PHE A 15 1.53 -5.58 4.00
CA PHE A 15 1.14 -4.60 5.01
C PHE A 15 -0.31 -4.85 5.41
N ALA A 16 -0.49 -5.73 6.38
CA ALA A 16 -1.80 -6.10 6.89
C ALA A 16 -2.41 -4.96 7.72
N ILE A 17 -3.63 -4.57 7.37
CA ILE A 17 -4.37 -3.49 8.02
C ILE A 17 -5.51 -4.11 8.82
N SER A 18 -5.39 -4.05 10.14
CA SER A 18 -6.47 -4.42 11.05
C SER A 18 -7.61 -3.41 11.00
N ASP A 19 -8.83 -3.86 11.34
CA ASP A 19 -10.00 -2.96 11.37
C ASP A 19 -9.79 -1.82 12.39
N VAL A 20 -9.18 -2.13 13.55
CA VAL A 20 -8.84 -1.13 14.58
C VAL A 20 -7.87 -0.07 14.06
N ALA A 21 -6.83 -0.48 13.32
CA ALA A 21 -5.88 0.46 12.74
C ALA A 21 -6.52 1.34 11.67
N PHE A 22 -7.43 0.75 10.86
CA PHE A 22 -8.13 1.47 9.82
C PHE A 22 -9.12 2.50 10.38
N ASP A 23 -9.92 2.12 11.38
CA ASP A 23 -10.87 3.02 12.03
C ASP A 23 -10.15 4.23 12.65
N LYS A 24 -9.01 3.97 13.31
CA LYS A 24 -8.15 5.01 13.87
C LYS A 24 -7.56 5.92 12.79
N PHE A 25 -7.15 5.35 11.65
CA PHE A 25 -6.70 6.11 10.49
C PHE A 25 -7.80 7.04 9.97
N LEU A 26 -9.05 6.57 9.88
CA LEU A 26 -10.17 7.42 9.42
C LEU A 26 -10.41 8.61 10.37
N SER A 27 -10.28 8.41 11.69
CA SER A 27 -10.33 9.52 12.65
C SER A 27 -9.20 10.54 12.39
N TYR A 28 -7.97 10.06 12.19
CA TYR A 28 -6.83 10.94 11.87
C TYR A 28 -6.98 11.69 10.55
N LEU A 29 -7.53 11.03 9.52
CA LEU A 29 -7.77 11.66 8.24
C LEU A 29 -8.83 12.76 8.36
N ALA A 30 -9.88 12.54 9.17
CA ALA A 30 -10.89 13.55 9.46
C ALA A 30 -10.32 14.74 10.24
N GLU A 31 -9.45 14.49 11.22
CA GLU A 31 -8.76 15.53 12.00
C GLU A 31 -7.77 16.34 11.13
N ALA A 32 -7.11 15.68 10.18
CA ALA A 32 -6.15 16.30 9.25
C ALA A 32 -6.82 16.95 8.02
N LYS A 33 -8.14 17.13 8.03
CA LYS A 33 -8.89 17.71 6.93
C LYS A 33 -8.36 19.11 6.58
N GLY A 34 -7.96 19.30 5.32
CA GLY A 34 -7.38 20.54 4.83
C GLY A 34 -5.85 20.63 4.95
N ILE A 35 -5.21 19.65 5.59
CA ILE A 35 -3.75 19.49 5.64
C ILE A 35 -3.32 18.33 4.73
N ILE A 36 -4.04 17.21 4.82
CA ILE A 36 -3.83 16.04 3.97
C ILE A 36 -4.89 16.04 2.87
N ASP A 37 -4.45 15.85 1.63
CA ASP A 37 -5.36 15.54 0.53
C ASP A 37 -5.53 14.02 0.46
N GLY A 38 -6.66 13.53 0.97
CA GLY A 38 -6.97 12.09 1.01
C GLY A 38 -6.96 11.39 -0.35
N TYR A 39 -6.99 12.16 -1.45
CA TYR A 39 -6.90 11.65 -2.82
C TYR A 39 -5.82 12.35 -3.65
N GLY A 40 -4.86 13.01 -3.00
CA GLY A 40 -3.77 13.72 -3.64
C GLY A 40 -2.59 12.80 -4.00
N GLU A 41 -2.06 12.96 -5.21
CA GLU A 41 -0.88 12.20 -5.68
C GLU A 41 0.35 12.42 -4.79
N SER A 42 0.53 13.62 -4.24
CA SER A 42 1.66 13.93 -3.37
C SER A 42 1.68 13.05 -2.12
N ASP A 43 0.53 12.87 -1.47
CA ASP A 43 0.42 12.05 -0.28
C ASP A 43 0.45 10.55 -0.61
N LEU A 44 -0.04 10.14 -1.78
CA LEU A 44 0.16 8.78 -2.31
C LEU A 44 1.65 8.47 -2.53
N ILE A 45 2.42 9.41 -3.08
CA ILE A 45 3.87 9.28 -3.28
C ILE A 45 4.59 9.18 -1.93
N LYS A 46 4.22 9.99 -0.93
CA LYS A 46 4.81 9.88 0.41
C LYS A 46 4.51 8.52 1.06
N ALA A 47 3.27 8.06 0.95
CA ALA A 47 2.86 6.77 1.50
C ALA A 47 3.66 5.62 0.87
N ARG A 48 3.76 5.55 -0.46
CA ARG A 48 4.54 4.50 -1.12
C ARG A 48 6.05 4.59 -0.82
N THR A 49 6.63 5.80 -0.75
CA THR A 49 8.05 5.96 -0.37
C THR A 49 8.30 5.44 1.04
N LEU A 50 7.34 5.61 1.96
CA LEU A 50 7.48 5.11 3.31
C LEU A 50 7.47 3.57 3.35
N LEU A 51 6.56 2.93 2.60
CA LEU A 51 6.56 1.47 2.46
C LEU A 51 7.86 0.97 1.82
N ASP A 52 8.37 1.65 0.79
CA ASP A 52 9.61 1.29 0.11
C ASP A 52 10.84 1.37 1.02
N ASN A 53 10.95 2.44 1.81
CA ASN A 53 11.99 2.56 2.83
C ASN A 53 11.92 1.41 3.86
N PHE A 54 10.71 0.96 4.22
CA PHE A 54 10.57 -0.22 5.05
C PHE A 54 11.07 -1.48 4.35
N MET A 55 10.74 -1.70 3.07
CA MET A 55 11.25 -2.85 2.30
C MET A 55 12.77 -2.94 2.34
N ILE A 56 13.45 -1.81 2.12
CA ILE A 56 14.91 -1.73 2.14
C ILE A 56 15.47 -2.08 3.54
N ARG A 57 14.86 -1.55 4.61
CA ARG A 57 15.29 -1.84 5.98
C ARG A 57 15.06 -3.30 6.37
N ALA A 58 13.88 -3.84 6.07
CA ALA A 58 13.53 -5.24 6.36
C ALA A 58 14.40 -6.24 5.57
N HIS A 59 14.86 -5.86 4.37
CA HIS A 59 15.83 -6.65 3.62
C HIS A 59 17.23 -6.68 4.28
N GLN A 60 17.61 -5.60 4.97
CA GLN A 60 18.91 -5.49 5.65
C GLN A 60 18.88 -6.11 7.06
N ASP A 61 17.70 -6.15 7.69
CA ASP A 61 17.52 -6.62 9.06
C ASP A 61 16.15 -7.32 9.21
N GLU A 62 16.19 -8.65 9.33
CA GLU A 62 15.00 -9.50 9.48
C GLU A 62 14.23 -9.26 10.78
N SER A 63 14.80 -8.54 11.75
CA SER A 63 14.13 -8.19 13.02
C SER A 63 13.28 -6.91 12.92
N VAL A 64 13.32 -6.22 11.78
CA VAL A 64 12.55 -4.98 11.58
C VAL A 64 11.08 -5.31 11.38
N ASP A 65 10.28 -4.92 12.37
CA ASP A 65 8.83 -4.96 12.29
C ASP A 65 8.25 -3.69 11.66
N GLN A 66 7.04 -3.80 11.11
CA GLN A 66 6.27 -2.66 10.61
C GLN A 66 5.94 -1.69 11.75
N GLY A 67 6.28 -0.43 11.57
CA GLY A 67 5.97 0.62 12.53
C GLY A 67 4.60 1.26 12.28
N PRO A 68 4.18 2.19 13.16
CA PRO A 68 2.94 2.94 12.98
C PRO A 68 2.89 3.74 11.67
N GLY A 69 4.04 4.19 11.16
CA GLY A 69 4.12 4.92 9.90
C GLY A 69 3.76 4.05 8.70
N GLU A 70 4.30 2.83 8.64
CA GLU A 70 4.04 1.87 7.56
C GLU A 70 2.57 1.45 7.56
N VAL A 71 1.99 1.23 8.74
CA VAL A 71 0.56 0.94 8.88
C VAL A 71 -0.29 2.11 8.38
N LEU A 72 0.05 3.35 8.74
CA LEU A 72 -0.68 4.54 8.26
C LEU A 72 -0.55 4.73 6.74
N ALA A 73 0.64 4.49 6.18
CA ALA A 73 0.86 4.54 4.74
C ALA A 73 0.04 3.48 3.99
N ALA A 74 0.00 2.24 4.51
CA ALA A 74 -0.82 1.18 3.95
C ALA A 74 -2.32 1.53 4.03
N CYS A 75 -2.81 2.04 5.18
CA CYS A 75 -4.17 2.55 5.32
C CYS A 75 -4.50 3.64 4.29
N PHE A 76 -3.59 4.59 4.10
CA PHE A 76 -3.76 5.68 3.13
C PHE A 76 -3.88 5.15 1.71
N ILE A 77 -2.94 4.29 1.28
CA ILE A 77 -2.95 3.70 -0.06
C ILE A 77 -4.24 2.91 -0.30
N TRP A 78 -4.61 2.05 0.66
CA TRP A 78 -5.83 1.26 0.56
C TRP A 78 -7.07 2.15 0.43
N ASN A 79 -7.19 3.18 1.28
CA ASN A 79 -8.30 4.12 1.25
C ASN A 79 -8.32 4.91 -0.07
N PHE A 80 -7.18 5.45 -0.50
CA PHE A 80 -7.04 6.23 -1.73
C PHE A 80 -7.68 5.54 -2.92
N PHE A 81 -7.46 4.23 -3.08
CA PHE A 81 -7.99 3.45 -4.20
C PHE A 81 -9.42 2.94 -3.95
N ASN A 82 -9.72 2.37 -2.78
CA ASN A 82 -11.03 1.76 -2.54
C ASN A 82 -12.17 2.78 -2.38
N THR A 83 -11.86 4.03 -2.04
CA THR A 83 -12.87 5.07 -1.78
C THR A 83 -12.73 6.29 -2.69
N ASN A 84 -11.91 6.21 -3.75
CA ASN A 84 -11.66 7.33 -4.65
C ASN A 84 -12.97 7.85 -5.27
N PRO A 85 -13.24 9.16 -5.22
CA PRO A 85 -14.43 9.71 -5.87
C PRO A 85 -14.37 9.65 -7.40
N ASN A 86 -13.18 9.48 -7.98
CA ASN A 86 -13.01 9.26 -9.41
C ASN A 86 -13.06 7.74 -9.71
N PRO A 87 -14.11 7.22 -10.39
CA PRO A 87 -14.25 5.79 -10.66
C PRO A 87 -13.10 5.19 -11.47
N ALA A 88 -12.43 5.99 -12.31
CA ALA A 88 -11.28 5.53 -13.09
C ALA A 88 -10.02 5.26 -12.25
N ARG A 89 -10.04 5.69 -10.98
CA ARG A 89 -8.97 5.46 -10.01
C ARG A 89 -9.34 4.40 -8.97
N VAL A 90 -10.53 3.84 -9.03
CA VAL A 90 -10.96 2.85 -8.03
C VAL A 90 -10.28 1.51 -8.32
N ILE A 91 -9.68 0.94 -7.28
CA ILE A 91 -9.20 -0.45 -7.26
C ILE A 91 -9.84 -1.09 -6.03
N GLU A 92 -10.64 -2.13 -6.25
CA GLU A 92 -11.42 -2.76 -5.19
C GLU A 92 -10.67 -3.89 -4.49
N GLY A 93 -10.83 -3.96 -3.17
CA GLY A 93 -10.28 -5.00 -2.32
C GLY A 93 -8.84 -4.73 -1.92
N ASP A 94 -8.08 -5.81 -1.72
CA ASP A 94 -6.67 -5.72 -1.38
C ASP A 94 -5.87 -5.17 -2.56
N ILE A 95 -4.92 -4.30 -2.26
CA ILE A 95 -4.16 -3.56 -3.26
C ILE A 95 -2.77 -4.17 -3.40
N VAL A 96 -2.34 -4.39 -4.64
CA VAL A 96 -0.96 -4.81 -4.94
C VAL A 96 -0.22 -3.66 -5.61
N LEU A 97 0.90 -3.27 -5.02
CA LEU A 97 1.85 -2.32 -5.57
C LEU A 97 2.95 -3.09 -6.29
N ILE A 98 3.30 -2.63 -7.49
CA ILE A 98 4.33 -3.25 -8.31
C ILE A 98 5.30 -2.17 -8.78
N ASP A 99 6.50 -2.18 -8.21
CA ASP A 99 7.65 -1.38 -8.62
C ASP A 99 8.79 -2.33 -9.00
N LEU A 100 8.83 -2.76 -10.26
CA LEU A 100 9.70 -3.87 -10.67
C LEU A 100 11.19 -3.54 -10.58
N ASP A 101 11.56 -2.27 -10.80
CA ASP A 101 12.95 -1.82 -10.74
C ASP A 101 13.36 -1.27 -9.37
N GLY A 102 12.39 -1.08 -8.45
CA GLY A 102 12.62 -0.56 -7.09
C GLY A 102 13.06 0.91 -7.05
N THR A 103 12.78 1.68 -8.12
CA THR A 103 13.22 3.08 -8.22
C THR A 103 12.11 4.09 -7.89
N LEU A 104 10.89 3.61 -7.64
CA LEU A 104 9.66 4.39 -7.52
C LEU A 104 9.29 5.19 -8.77
N SER A 105 9.99 4.98 -9.89
CA SER A 105 9.74 5.69 -11.14
C SER A 105 8.56 5.08 -11.92
N THR A 106 8.35 3.76 -11.80
CA THR A 106 7.31 3.02 -12.53
C THR A 106 6.44 2.15 -11.61
N VAL A 107 5.79 2.79 -10.63
CA VAL A 107 4.87 2.10 -9.71
C VAL A 107 3.50 1.87 -10.36
N LYS A 108 3.05 0.61 -10.40
CA LYS A 108 1.69 0.21 -10.78
C LYS A 108 0.89 -0.25 -9.57
N TYR A 109 -0.42 -0.09 -9.67
CA TYR A 109 -1.38 -0.50 -8.65
C TYR A 109 -2.44 -1.38 -9.30
N VAL A 110 -2.73 -2.53 -8.70
CA VAL A 110 -3.75 -3.47 -9.19
C VAL A 110 -4.52 -4.09 -8.03
N SER A 111 -5.71 -4.63 -8.30
CA SER A 111 -6.40 -5.44 -7.30
C SER A 111 -5.68 -6.77 -7.15
N ALA A 112 -5.58 -7.28 -5.93
CA ALA A 112 -5.07 -8.64 -5.70
C ALA A 112 -5.89 -9.71 -6.46
N LYS A 113 -7.17 -9.43 -6.75
CA LYS A 113 -8.04 -10.32 -7.53
C LYS A 113 -7.65 -10.40 -9.02
N ASP A 114 -6.98 -9.37 -9.53
CA ASP A 114 -6.56 -9.29 -10.93
C ASP A 114 -5.19 -9.94 -11.16
N VAL A 115 -4.46 -10.23 -10.07
CA VAL A 115 -3.17 -10.94 -10.14
C VAL A 115 -3.44 -12.43 -10.34
N GLN A 116 -3.34 -12.88 -11.58
CA GLN A 116 -3.36 -14.31 -11.91
C GLN A 116 -2.00 -14.93 -11.64
N ILE A 117 -1.92 -15.81 -10.65
CA ILE A 117 -0.78 -16.71 -10.49
C ILE A 117 -1.09 -17.94 -11.35
N PRO A 118 -0.27 -18.26 -12.38
CA PRO A 118 -0.47 -19.49 -13.13
C PRO A 118 -0.42 -20.68 -12.16
N ASP A 119 -1.49 -21.47 -12.11
CA ASP A 119 -1.53 -22.68 -11.29
C ASP A 119 -0.31 -23.54 -11.65
N SER A 120 0.58 -23.69 -10.68
CA SER A 120 1.79 -24.48 -10.80
C SER A 120 1.44 -25.96 -10.66
N HIS A 121 0.59 -26.49 -11.55
CA HIS A 121 0.33 -27.92 -11.68
C HIS A 121 0.11 -28.28 -13.14
N SER A 122 1.19 -28.67 -13.81
CA SER A 122 1.26 -29.80 -14.74
C SER A 122 2.71 -29.92 -15.21
N HIS A 123 3.50 -30.79 -14.57
CA HIS A 123 4.37 -31.82 -15.18
C HIS A 123 5.16 -32.58 -14.12
#